data_AF-A0A7Z0EQ50-F1
#
_entry.id   AF-A0A7Z0EQ50-F1
#
_cell.length_a   1.000
_cell.length_b   1.000
_cell.length_c   1.000
_cell.angle_alpha   90.00
_cell.angle_beta   90.00
_cell.angle_gamma   90.00
#
_symmetry.space_group_name_H-M   'P 1'
#
loop_
_entity.id
_entity.type
_entity.pdbx_description
1 polymer ?
#
loop_
_entity_poly.entity_id
_entity_poly.type
_entity_poly.pdbx_seq_one_letter_code
_entity_poly.pdbx_strand_id
1 'polypeptide(L)'
;MEHGSESRARRVPVTGIVCTAVCLLAMAGITWAVWDMLPAVVTTREAKGGRDAVEVPRLLFVSLGPAATVLVAALIVAASPLDRAIERRLGLTVGGDARARARNLNAVLVVMGLLFLAVHCLVIAVGTDAAVPVAPVAAALGGVVLATTGVLVSVSSRSWAMPENRSYREWAEAWRRAQPLAGRTMVVTGGLLTVVGPAAFVLLPGPLLGALVMAAAVVAATLVPFGLALARAVGEVRRGGPRGGGASTRAQ
;
A
#
# COMPACT_ATOMS: atom_id res chain seq x y z
N MET A 1 18.03 -43.67 -12.94
CA MET A 1 16.86 -42.89 -12.48
C MET A 1 17.40 -41.82 -11.55
N GLU A 2 17.83 -40.70 -12.12
CA GLU A 2 18.34 -39.56 -11.37
C GLU A 2 17.19 -38.89 -10.61
N HIS A 3 17.28 -38.90 -9.29
CA HIS A 3 16.48 -38.04 -8.44
C HIS A 3 16.87 -36.60 -8.73
N GLY A 4 16.10 -35.96 -9.62
CA GLY A 4 16.06 -34.50 -9.74
C GLY A 4 15.49 -33.91 -8.46
N SER A 5 16.31 -33.87 -7.40
CA SER A 5 16.13 -32.97 -6.28
C SER A 5 16.40 -31.55 -6.78
N GLU A 6 15.56 -31.05 -7.69
CA GLU A 6 15.37 -29.62 -7.83
C GLU A 6 14.81 -29.16 -6.50
N SER A 7 15.72 -28.77 -5.61
CA SER A 7 15.43 -27.93 -4.48
C SER A 7 14.48 -26.84 -4.99
N ARG A 8 13.20 -26.88 -4.58
CA ARG A 8 12.30 -25.73 -4.71
C ARG A 8 12.93 -24.60 -3.91
N ALA A 9 13.90 -23.93 -4.52
CA ALA A 9 14.72 -22.93 -3.88
C ALA A 9 13.77 -21.86 -3.38
N ARG A 10 13.75 -21.71 -2.06
CA ARG A 10 12.91 -20.75 -1.34
C ARG A 10 13.32 -19.36 -1.83
N ARG A 11 12.56 -18.78 -2.77
CA ARG A 11 12.82 -17.42 -3.23
C ARG A 11 12.41 -16.45 -2.12
N VAL A 12 13.41 -15.97 -1.39
CA VAL A 12 13.28 -14.91 -0.38
C VAL A 12 12.88 -13.61 -1.09
N PRO A 13 12.01 -12.76 -0.51
CA PRO A 13 11.64 -11.47 -1.08
C PRO A 13 12.76 -10.43 -0.92
N VAL A 14 13.88 -10.63 -1.63
CA VAL A 14 15.09 -9.81 -1.49
C VAL A 14 14.84 -8.35 -1.84
N THR A 15 14.12 -8.07 -2.94
CA THR A 15 13.82 -6.69 -3.37
C THR A 15 13.04 -5.93 -2.30
N GLY A 16 12.04 -6.58 -1.70
CA GLY A 16 11.26 -6.03 -0.61
C GLY A 16 12.12 -5.71 0.59
N ILE A 17 12.94 -6.68 1.03
CA ILE A 17 13.84 -6.52 2.18
C ILE A 17 14.85 -5.38 1.95
N VAL A 18 15.48 -5.33 0.78
CA VAL A 18 16.44 -4.26 0.44
C VAL A 18 15.74 -2.90 0.44
N CYS A 19 14.55 -2.80 -0.16
CA CYS A 19 13.79 -1.55 -0.16
C CYS A 19 13.39 -1.11 1.26
N THR A 20 12.91 -2.03 2.10
CA THR A 20 12.60 -1.76 3.50
C THR A 20 13.85 -1.32 4.27
N ALA A 21 15.00 -1.95 4.04
CA ALA A 21 16.27 -1.55 4.67
C ALA A 21 16.69 -0.14 4.24
N VAL A 22 16.55 0.20 2.96
CA VAL A 22 16.80 1.57 2.46
C VAL A 22 15.83 2.57 3.12
N CYS A 23 14.56 2.23 3.29
CA CYS A 23 13.60 3.07 3.99
C CYS A 23 13.99 3.30 5.46
N LEU A 24 14.45 2.26 6.16
CA LEU A 24 14.94 2.37 7.54
C LEU A 24 16.18 3.25 7.65
N LEU A 25 17.13 3.11 6.72
CA LEU A 25 18.30 3.98 6.66
C LEU A 25 17.91 5.44 6.38
N ALA A 26 16.93 5.67 5.49
CA ALA A 26 16.40 7.00 5.24
C ALA A 26 15.73 7.59 6.49
N MET A 27 14.92 6.82 7.23
CA MET A 27 14.33 7.27 8.50
C MET A 27 15.42 7.66 9.50
N ALA A 28 16.46 6.83 9.65
CA ALA A 28 17.58 7.12 10.55
C ALA A 28 18.34 8.38 10.12
N GLY A 29 18.60 8.55 8.82
CA GLY A 29 19.24 9.74 8.27
C GLY A 29 18.42 11.01 8.48
N ILE A 30 17.10 10.96 8.27
CA ILE A 30 16.19 12.08 8.53
C ILE A 30 16.19 12.44 10.01
N THR A 31 16.04 11.44 10.89
CA THR A 31 16.07 11.63 12.34
C THR A 31 17.39 12.23 12.81
N TRP A 32 18.51 11.78 12.24
CA TRP A 32 19.83 12.34 12.54
C TRP A 32 19.95 13.80 12.09
N ALA A 33 19.49 14.12 10.88
CA ALA A 33 19.57 15.48 10.32
C ALA A 33 18.73 16.51 11.08
N VAL A 34 17.61 16.09 11.68
CA VAL A 34 16.70 16.96 12.43
C VAL A 34 16.81 16.78 13.95
N TRP A 35 17.81 16.04 14.43
CA TRP A 35 17.90 15.61 15.82
C TRP A 35 17.92 16.78 16.80
N ASP A 36 18.69 17.81 16.48
CA ASP A 36 18.85 19.01 17.31
C ASP A 36 17.66 19.97 17.20
N MET A 37 16.79 19.78 16.20
CA MET A 37 15.55 20.54 16.06
C MET A 37 14.39 19.94 16.86
N LEU A 38 14.53 18.69 17.33
CA LEU A 38 13.49 18.03 18.11
C LEU A 38 13.62 18.37 19.60
N PRO A 39 12.53 18.75 20.27
CA PRO A 39 12.54 18.99 21.71
C PRO A 39 12.87 17.67 22.44
N ALA A 40 13.50 17.77 23.62
CA ALA A 40 13.87 16.59 24.42
C ALA A 40 12.66 15.72 24.78
N VAL A 41 11.50 16.36 24.95
CA VAL A 41 10.21 15.75 25.26
C VAL A 41 9.18 16.31 24.29
N VAL A 42 8.38 15.41 23.69
CA VAL A 42 7.30 15.76 22.76
C VAL A 42 5.97 15.60 23.46
N THR A 43 5.19 16.68 23.52
CA THR A 43 3.82 16.64 24.07
C THR A 43 2.86 16.07 23.03
N THR A 44 2.41 14.83 23.25
CA THR A 44 1.47 14.15 22.34
C THR A 44 0.00 14.42 22.68
N ARG A 45 -0.27 14.86 23.90
CA ARG A 45 -1.59 15.27 24.37
C ARG A 45 -1.43 16.45 25.32
N GLU A 46 -2.10 17.56 25.00
CA GLU A 46 -2.14 18.72 25.89
C GLU A 46 -2.92 18.43 27.17
N ALA A 47 -2.51 19.08 28.27
CA ALA A 47 -3.24 19.05 29.52
C ALA A 47 -4.60 19.75 29.36
N LYS A 48 -5.69 19.11 29.78
CA LYS A 48 -7.04 19.73 29.73
C LYS A 48 -7.93 19.21 30.84
N GLY A 49 -8.48 20.13 31.63
CA GLY A 49 -9.53 19.85 32.62
C GLY A 49 -9.14 18.79 33.66
N GLY A 50 -8.04 19.01 34.38
CA GLY A 50 -7.56 18.10 35.44
C GLY A 50 -6.87 16.83 34.94
N ARG A 51 -6.62 16.71 33.62
CA ARG A 51 -5.77 15.65 33.04
C ARG A 51 -4.41 16.21 32.68
N ASP A 52 -3.38 15.53 33.12
CA ASP A 52 -1.99 15.87 32.80
C ASP A 52 -1.68 15.64 31.32
N ALA A 53 -0.69 16.40 30.84
CA ALA A 53 -0.14 16.25 29.50
C ALA A 53 0.52 14.86 29.35
N VAL A 54 0.48 14.30 28.14
CA VAL A 54 1.24 13.07 27.84
C VAL A 54 2.51 13.46 27.11
N GLU A 55 3.59 13.33 27.83
CA GLU A 55 4.94 13.65 27.41
C GLU A 55 5.68 12.38 27.02
N VAL A 56 6.24 12.37 25.81
CA VAL A 56 6.99 11.23 25.29
C VAL A 56 8.44 11.66 25.03
N PRO A 57 9.44 10.96 25.57
CA PRO A 57 10.85 11.21 25.27
C PRO A 57 11.12 11.18 23.76
N ARG A 58 11.96 12.10 23.26
CA ARG A 58 12.28 12.20 21.82
C ARG A 58 12.74 10.88 21.21
N LEU A 59 13.51 10.09 21.96
CA LEU A 59 14.00 8.77 21.54
C LEU A 59 12.86 7.78 21.26
N LEU A 60 11.83 7.77 22.10
CA LEU A 60 10.66 6.90 21.89
C LEU A 60 9.81 7.40 20.72
N PHE A 61 9.66 8.72 20.60
CA PHE A 61 8.90 9.33 19.51
C PHE A 61 9.50 9.00 18.13
N VAL A 62 10.81 9.19 17.95
CA VAL A 62 11.48 8.96 16.67
C VAL A 62 11.71 7.47 16.35
N SER A 63 11.72 6.59 17.35
CA SER A 63 11.92 5.15 17.13
C SER A 63 10.65 4.40 16.74
N LEU A 64 9.47 5.00 16.96
CA LEU A 64 8.18 4.35 16.70
C LEU A 64 8.01 3.92 15.23
N GLY A 65 8.34 4.80 14.28
CA GLY A 65 8.27 4.52 12.84
C GLY A 65 9.17 3.36 12.41
N PRO A 66 10.49 3.43 12.70
CA PRO A 66 11.42 2.33 12.44
C PRO A 66 11.04 1.03 13.12
N ALA A 67 10.66 1.07 14.41
CA ALA A 67 10.27 -0.11 15.17
C ALA A 67 9.02 -0.78 14.59
N ALA A 68 7.99 0.00 14.24
CA ALA A 68 6.79 -0.51 13.57
C ALA A 68 7.13 -1.13 12.20
N THR A 69 8.04 -0.51 11.44
CA THR A 69 8.51 -1.02 10.15
C THR A 69 9.20 -2.38 10.31
N VAL A 70 10.14 -2.50 11.24
CA VAL A 70 10.85 -3.76 11.52
C VAL A 70 9.86 -4.83 11.98
N LEU A 71 8.95 -4.50 12.89
CA LEU A 71 7.94 -5.44 13.39
C LEU A 71 7.05 -5.96 12.26
N VAL A 72 6.47 -5.06 11.46
CA VAL A 72 5.59 -5.44 10.36
C VAL A 72 6.34 -6.22 9.29
N ALA A 73 7.56 -5.82 8.93
CA ALA A 73 8.39 -6.56 7.99
C ALA A 73 8.71 -7.98 8.50
N ALA A 74 9.06 -8.10 9.79
CA ALA A 74 9.31 -9.39 10.44
C ALA A 74 8.06 -10.28 10.42
N LEU A 75 6.89 -9.72 10.76
CA LEU A 75 5.61 -10.43 10.72
C LEU A 75 5.27 -10.90 9.31
N ILE A 76 5.44 -10.07 8.28
CA ILE A 76 5.18 -10.44 6.88
C ILE A 76 6.11 -11.58 6.44
N VAL A 77 7.40 -11.51 6.78
CA VAL A 77 8.37 -12.56 6.42
C VAL A 77 8.09 -13.86 7.21
N ALA A 78 7.69 -13.75 8.48
CA ALA A 78 7.36 -14.86 9.36
C ALA A 78 6.00 -15.50 9.04
N ALA A 79 5.05 -14.77 8.44
CA ALA A 79 3.78 -15.32 7.98
C ALA A 79 3.98 -16.36 6.86
N SER A 80 5.01 -16.19 6.01
CA SER A 80 5.26 -17.12 4.90
C SER A 80 5.45 -18.59 5.29
N PRO A 81 6.30 -18.94 6.28
CA PRO A 81 6.39 -20.31 6.77
C PRO A 81 5.12 -20.78 7.49
N LEU A 82 4.38 -19.87 8.14
CA LEU A 82 3.13 -20.20 8.83
C LEU A 82 2.05 -20.65 7.85
N ASP A 83 1.81 -19.92 6.75
CA ASP A 83 0.82 -20.36 5.76
C ASP A 83 1.16 -21.74 5.22
N ARG A 84 2.46 -22.04 5.02
CA ARG A 84 2.90 -23.36 4.54
C ARG A 84 2.74 -24.47 5.58
N ALA A 85 2.83 -24.12 6.86
CA ALA A 85 2.56 -25.08 7.94
C ALA A 85 1.06 -25.38 7.99
N ILE A 86 0.22 -24.37 7.81
CA ILE A 86 -1.25 -24.48 7.74
C ILE A 86 -1.67 -25.27 6.50
N GLU A 87 -1.15 -24.93 5.31
CA GLU A 87 -1.37 -25.68 4.06
C GLU A 87 -1.02 -27.16 4.22
N ARG A 88 0.14 -27.47 4.83
CA ARG A 88 0.57 -28.85 5.08
C ARG A 88 -0.32 -29.58 6.09
N ARG A 89 -0.78 -28.91 7.14
CA ARG A 89 -1.63 -29.53 8.18
C ARG A 89 -3.07 -29.75 7.71
N LEU A 90 -3.58 -28.85 6.88
CA LEU A 90 -4.98 -28.88 6.40
C LEU A 90 -5.12 -29.55 5.03
N GLY A 91 -4.02 -29.97 4.39
CA GLY A 91 -4.04 -30.53 3.04
C GLY A 91 -4.51 -29.54 1.98
N LEU A 92 -4.47 -28.23 2.28
CA LEU A 92 -4.94 -27.17 1.39
C LEU A 92 -3.80 -26.72 0.48
N THR A 93 -3.99 -26.83 -0.82
CA THR A 93 -3.14 -26.15 -1.81
C THR A 93 -3.70 -24.76 -2.10
N VAL A 94 -3.35 -23.78 -1.26
CA VAL A 94 -3.63 -22.37 -1.55
C VAL A 94 -2.65 -21.93 -2.63
N GLY A 95 -3.08 -22.12 -3.88
CA GLY A 95 -2.25 -22.09 -5.07
C GLY A 95 -1.55 -20.75 -5.34
N GLY A 96 -0.27 -20.83 -5.68
CA GLY A 96 0.51 -19.79 -6.32
C GLY A 96 1.94 -20.27 -6.56
N ASP A 97 2.50 -19.99 -7.74
CA ASP A 97 3.93 -20.21 -8.01
C ASP A 97 4.78 -19.53 -6.92
N ALA A 98 5.84 -20.19 -6.44
CA ALA A 98 6.77 -19.61 -5.48
C ALA A 98 7.30 -18.23 -5.93
N ARG A 99 7.42 -18.01 -7.24
CA ARG A 99 7.78 -16.71 -7.82
C ARG A 99 6.68 -15.65 -7.65
N ALA A 100 5.42 -16.01 -7.85
CA ALA A 100 4.28 -15.12 -7.63
C ALA A 100 4.19 -14.69 -6.17
N ARG A 101 4.36 -15.64 -5.24
CA ARG A 101 4.36 -15.37 -3.80
C ARG A 101 5.50 -14.44 -3.38
N ALA A 102 6.73 -14.71 -3.84
CA ALA A 102 7.86 -13.83 -3.57
C ALA A 102 7.64 -12.42 -4.14
N ARG A 103 7.03 -12.29 -5.32
CA ARG A 103 6.70 -11.00 -5.94
C ARG A 103 5.66 -10.23 -5.12
N ASN A 104 4.61 -10.90 -4.63
CA ASN A 104 3.59 -10.27 -3.80
C ASN A 104 4.19 -9.82 -2.45
N LEU A 105 5.03 -10.65 -1.83
CA LEU A 105 5.75 -10.25 -0.62
C LEU A 105 6.69 -9.06 -0.86
N ASN A 106 7.43 -9.04 -1.98
CA ASN A 106 8.23 -7.88 -2.39
C ASN A 106 7.37 -6.62 -2.51
N ALA A 107 6.22 -6.73 -3.19
CA ALA A 107 5.30 -5.61 -3.38
C ALA A 107 4.79 -5.07 -2.04
N VAL A 108 4.32 -5.94 -1.15
CA VAL A 108 3.82 -5.54 0.17
C VAL A 108 4.93 -4.88 0.99
N LEU A 109 6.14 -5.45 1.02
CA LEU A 109 7.26 -4.88 1.78
C LEU A 109 7.69 -3.50 1.23
N VAL A 110 7.69 -3.31 -0.08
CA VAL A 110 7.98 -2.01 -0.71
C VAL A 110 6.93 -0.98 -0.34
N VAL A 111 5.63 -1.30 -0.49
CA VAL A 111 4.53 -0.36 -0.18
C VAL A 111 4.53 -0.02 1.30
N MET A 112 4.65 -1.02 2.18
CA MET A 112 4.69 -0.79 3.62
C MET A 112 5.93 0.01 4.03
N GLY A 113 7.11 -0.29 3.48
CA GLY A 113 8.33 0.46 3.76
C GLY A 113 8.21 1.93 3.38
N LEU A 114 7.69 2.23 2.18
CA LEU A 114 7.43 3.60 1.74
C LEU A 114 6.35 4.30 2.56
N LEU A 115 5.28 3.60 2.93
CA LEU A 115 4.23 4.13 3.79
C LEU A 115 4.78 4.50 5.17
N PHE A 116 5.55 3.61 5.80
CA PHE A 116 6.16 3.94 7.08
C PHE A 116 7.16 5.08 6.97
N LEU A 117 7.94 5.15 5.89
CA LEU A 117 8.85 6.27 5.65
C LEU A 117 8.06 7.58 5.54
N ALA A 118 6.97 7.57 4.79
CA ALA A 118 6.09 8.71 4.65
C ALA A 118 5.50 9.17 6.00
N VAL A 119 4.99 8.23 6.79
CA VAL A 119 4.47 8.50 8.14
C VAL A 119 5.57 9.01 9.06
N HIS A 120 6.78 8.44 9.00
CA HIS A 120 7.92 8.90 9.79
C HIS A 120 8.30 10.35 9.46
N CYS A 121 8.38 10.70 8.18
CA CYS A 121 8.59 12.08 7.74
C CYS A 121 7.52 13.02 8.29
N LEU A 122 6.26 12.60 8.30
CA LEU A 122 5.15 13.39 8.81
C LEU A 122 5.26 13.61 10.32
N VAL A 123 5.56 12.55 11.07
CA VAL A 123 5.75 12.57 12.52
C VAL A 123 6.90 13.52 12.89
N ILE A 124 8.02 13.43 12.18
CA ILE A 124 9.16 14.34 12.36
C ILE A 124 8.78 15.79 12.04
N ALA A 125 8.10 16.03 10.92
CA ALA A 125 7.69 17.38 10.52
C ALA A 125 6.75 18.04 11.53
N VAL A 126 5.88 17.27 12.19
CA VAL A 126 5.03 17.78 13.29
C VAL A 126 5.84 18.01 14.56
N GLY A 127 6.83 17.17 14.84
CA GLY A 127 7.62 17.24 16.07
C GLY A 127 8.68 18.34 16.11
N THR A 128 9.14 18.86 14.97
CA THR A 128 10.22 19.86 14.92
C THR A 128 9.76 21.30 15.12
N ASP A 129 8.44 21.57 15.22
CA ASP A 129 7.81 22.92 15.29
C ASP A 129 8.31 23.92 14.23
N ALA A 130 9.06 23.44 13.25
CA ALA A 130 9.51 24.22 12.13
C ALA A 130 8.27 24.56 11.28
N ALA A 131 8.30 25.70 10.59
CA ALA A 131 7.28 26.09 9.61
C ALA A 131 7.33 25.19 8.35
N VAL A 132 7.49 23.89 8.53
CA VAL A 132 7.42 22.86 7.52
C VAL A 132 5.95 22.76 7.12
N PRO A 133 5.62 22.92 5.83
CA PRO A 133 4.25 22.80 5.39
C PRO A 133 3.87 21.32 5.37
N VAL A 134 3.38 20.82 6.53
CA VAL A 134 3.07 19.41 6.79
C VAL A 134 2.09 18.84 5.76
N ALA A 135 1.04 19.60 5.41
CA ALA A 135 0.00 19.17 4.48
C ALA A 135 0.52 18.86 3.06
N PRO A 136 1.29 19.75 2.38
CA PRO A 136 1.85 19.43 1.07
C PRO A 136 2.91 18.33 1.11
N VAL A 137 3.69 18.22 2.18
CA VAL A 137 4.63 17.09 2.36
C VAL A 137 3.87 15.77 2.48
N ALA A 138 2.81 15.73 3.29
CA ALA A 138 1.95 14.55 3.45
C ALA A 138 1.33 14.13 2.12
N ALA A 139 0.83 15.10 1.35
CA ALA A 139 0.25 14.83 0.04
C ALA A 139 1.29 14.33 -0.96
N ALA A 140 2.49 14.90 -0.96
CA ALA A 140 3.56 14.46 -1.85
C ALA A 140 3.94 13.00 -1.57
N LEU A 141 4.14 12.67 -0.30
CA LEU A 141 4.47 11.31 0.14
C LEU A 141 3.32 10.33 -0.14
N GLY A 142 2.07 10.74 0.12
CA GLY A 142 0.88 9.96 -0.21
C GLY A 142 0.76 9.68 -1.71
N GLY A 143 1.10 10.66 -2.55
CA GLY A 143 1.16 10.53 -4.00
C GLY A 143 2.19 9.50 -4.47
N VAL A 144 3.40 9.51 -3.88
CA VAL A 144 4.46 8.53 -4.15
C VAL A 144 4.03 7.11 -3.75
N VAL A 145 3.42 6.95 -2.58
CA VAL A 145 2.91 5.65 -2.11
C VAL A 145 1.81 5.14 -3.03
N LEU A 146 0.87 6.02 -3.43
CA LEU A 146 -0.22 5.66 -4.32
C LEU A 146 0.29 5.26 -5.71
N ALA A 147 1.23 6.03 -6.28
CA ALA A 147 1.80 5.72 -7.58
C ALA A 147 2.56 4.40 -7.56
N THR A 148 3.37 4.16 -6.52
CA THR A 148 4.09 2.88 -6.35
C THR A 148 3.13 1.72 -6.21
N THR A 149 2.05 1.90 -5.44
CA THR A 149 0.98 0.90 -5.30
C THR A 149 0.34 0.60 -6.66
N GLY A 150 0.07 1.62 -7.47
CA GLY A 150 -0.50 1.46 -8.80
C GLY A 150 0.39 0.64 -9.76
N VAL A 151 1.71 0.87 -9.73
CA VAL A 151 2.68 0.05 -10.48
C VAL A 151 2.60 -1.41 -10.02
N LEU A 152 2.62 -1.63 -8.70
CA LEU A 152 2.65 -2.98 -8.13
C LEU A 152 1.34 -3.74 -8.36
N VAL A 153 0.19 -3.08 -8.24
CA VAL A 153 -1.14 -3.64 -8.57
C VAL A 153 -1.19 -4.09 -10.02
N SER A 154 -0.69 -3.27 -10.95
CA SER A 154 -0.65 -3.60 -12.38
C SER A 154 0.18 -4.87 -12.63
N VAL A 155 1.33 -4.99 -11.97
CA VAL A 155 2.24 -6.13 -12.12
C VAL A 155 1.72 -7.40 -11.43
N SER A 156 1.05 -7.26 -10.28
CA SER A 156 0.63 -8.37 -9.42
C SER A 156 -0.68 -9.00 -9.85
N SER A 157 -1.53 -8.27 -10.59
CA SER A 157 -2.81 -8.75 -11.14
C SER A 157 -2.72 -10.09 -11.90
N ARG A 158 -1.56 -10.42 -12.47
CA ARG A 158 -1.34 -11.63 -13.27
C ARG A 158 -1.13 -12.91 -12.45
N SER A 159 -1.06 -12.82 -11.13
CA SER A 159 -0.53 -13.89 -10.28
C SER A 159 -1.56 -14.63 -9.42
N TRP A 160 -2.84 -14.25 -9.51
CA TRP A 160 -3.88 -14.77 -8.62
C TRP A 160 -4.37 -16.15 -9.08
N ALA A 161 -4.51 -17.08 -8.13
CA ALA A 161 -5.20 -18.34 -8.36
C ALA A 161 -6.67 -18.08 -8.67
N MET A 162 -7.22 -18.84 -9.63
CA MET A 162 -8.62 -18.72 -10.00
C MET A 162 -9.49 -19.60 -9.09
N PRO A 163 -10.66 -19.10 -8.65
CA PRO A 163 -11.65 -19.93 -7.98
C PRO A 163 -12.10 -21.10 -8.87
N GLU A 164 -12.44 -22.23 -8.25
CA GLU A 164 -13.00 -23.39 -8.94
C GLU A 164 -14.43 -23.13 -9.42
N ASN A 165 -15.23 -22.47 -8.58
CA ASN A 165 -16.61 -22.13 -8.89
C ASN A 165 -16.68 -21.10 -10.03
N ARG A 166 -17.46 -21.43 -11.06
CA ARG A 166 -17.62 -20.67 -12.30
C ARG A 166 -18.05 -19.21 -12.07
N SER A 167 -19.03 -18.97 -11.21
CA SER A 167 -19.53 -17.60 -10.97
C SER A 167 -18.46 -16.71 -10.33
N TYR A 168 -17.69 -17.25 -9.38
CA TYR A 168 -16.57 -16.53 -8.77
C TYR A 168 -15.40 -16.37 -9.73
N ARG A 169 -15.15 -17.33 -10.62
CA ARG A 169 -14.12 -17.25 -11.66
C ARG A 169 -14.41 -16.13 -12.66
N GLU A 170 -15.63 -16.04 -13.16
CA GLU A 170 -16.05 -14.99 -14.10
C GLU A 170 -15.84 -13.59 -13.48
N TRP A 171 -16.21 -13.42 -12.21
CA TRP A 171 -15.99 -12.17 -11.49
C TRP A 171 -14.50 -11.90 -11.23
N ALA A 172 -13.73 -12.90 -10.81
CA ALA A 172 -12.29 -12.78 -10.59
C ALA A 172 -11.53 -12.41 -11.87
N GLU A 173 -11.95 -12.94 -13.03
CA GLU A 173 -11.39 -12.59 -14.34
C GLU A 173 -11.72 -11.17 -14.77
N ALA A 174 -12.97 -10.73 -14.59
CA ALA A 174 -13.38 -9.36 -14.85
C ALA A 174 -12.61 -8.37 -13.95
N TRP A 175 -12.50 -8.69 -12.65
CA TRP A 175 -11.72 -7.91 -11.70
C TRP A 175 -10.24 -7.85 -12.11
N ARG A 176 -9.63 -9.00 -12.45
CA ARG A 176 -8.25 -9.09 -12.92
C ARG A 176 -7.99 -8.22 -14.15
N ARG A 177 -8.93 -8.20 -15.11
CA ARG A 177 -8.84 -7.36 -16.32
C ARG A 177 -8.97 -5.86 -16.00
N ALA A 178 -9.66 -5.51 -14.93
CA ALA A 178 -9.79 -4.14 -14.48
C ALA A 178 -8.56 -3.62 -13.69
N GLN A 179 -7.78 -4.50 -13.06
CA GLN A 179 -6.62 -4.11 -12.24
C GLN A 179 -5.56 -3.25 -12.95
N PRO A 180 -5.16 -3.50 -14.21
CA PRO A 180 -4.19 -2.63 -14.89
C PRO A 180 -4.69 -1.20 -15.09
N LEU A 181 -6.02 -1.02 -15.24
CA LEU A 181 -6.60 0.32 -15.32
C LEU A 181 -6.57 1.01 -13.96
N ALA A 182 -6.95 0.30 -12.90
CA ALA A 182 -6.83 0.78 -11.52
C ALA A 182 -5.38 1.20 -11.20
N GLY A 183 -4.42 0.37 -11.59
CA GLY A 183 -3.01 0.65 -11.35
C GLY A 183 -2.49 1.85 -12.14
N ARG A 184 -2.87 1.99 -13.42
CA ARG A 184 -2.52 3.19 -14.22
C ARG A 184 -3.14 4.45 -13.66
N THR A 185 -4.41 4.41 -13.25
CA THR A 185 -5.08 5.57 -12.67
C THR A 185 -4.46 5.96 -11.34
N MET A 186 -4.09 5.00 -10.48
CA MET A 186 -3.31 5.26 -9.26
C MET A 186 -1.95 5.92 -9.55
N VAL A 187 -1.25 5.50 -10.60
CA VAL A 187 0.03 6.13 -11.02
C VAL A 187 -0.19 7.58 -11.43
N VAL A 188 -1.22 7.84 -12.25
CA VAL A 188 -1.53 9.20 -12.73
C VAL A 188 -2.00 10.09 -11.57
N THR A 189 -2.97 9.63 -10.78
CA THR A 189 -3.51 10.42 -9.66
C THR A 189 -2.48 10.61 -8.55
N GLY A 190 -1.66 9.59 -8.25
CA GLY A 190 -0.56 9.69 -7.30
C GLY A 190 0.54 10.64 -7.77
N GLY A 191 0.93 10.57 -9.05
CA GLY A 191 1.88 11.52 -9.65
C GLY A 191 1.36 12.95 -9.63
N LEU A 192 0.09 13.16 -10.00
CA LEU A 192 -0.56 14.46 -9.90
C LEU A 192 -0.58 14.97 -8.46
N LEU A 193 -0.96 14.14 -7.49
CA LEU A 193 -0.97 14.52 -6.08
C LEU A 193 0.43 14.90 -5.58
N THR A 194 1.47 14.25 -6.10
CA THR A 194 2.87 14.53 -5.76
C THR A 194 3.32 15.93 -6.18
N VAL A 195 2.85 16.39 -7.34
CA VAL A 195 3.25 17.68 -7.94
C VAL A 195 2.28 18.81 -7.55
N VAL A 196 0.99 18.55 -7.68
CA VAL A 196 -0.07 19.54 -7.47
C VAL A 196 -0.25 19.83 -5.98
N GLY A 197 0.01 18.87 -5.09
CA GLY A 197 -0.18 19.09 -3.66
C GLY A 197 0.67 20.24 -3.10
N PRO A 198 1.99 20.20 -3.28
CA PRO A 198 2.88 21.32 -2.96
C PRO A 198 2.52 22.61 -3.70
N ALA A 199 2.23 22.53 -5.00
CA ALA A 199 1.91 23.71 -5.81
C ALA A 199 0.62 24.41 -5.37
N ALA A 200 -0.44 23.67 -5.03
CA ALA A 200 -1.72 24.21 -4.60
C ALA A 200 -1.58 24.99 -3.28
N PHE A 201 -0.69 24.56 -2.38
CA PHE A 201 -0.44 25.26 -1.12
C PHE A 201 0.32 26.58 -1.30
N VAL A 202 1.11 26.69 -2.38
CA VAL A 202 1.81 27.93 -2.75
C VAL A 202 0.90 28.89 -3.51
N LEU A 203 0.00 28.35 -4.35
CA LEU A 203 -0.80 29.14 -5.29
C LEU A 203 -2.17 29.58 -4.75
N LEU A 204 -2.75 28.88 -3.76
CA LEU A 204 -4.06 29.22 -3.23
C LEU A 204 -3.96 30.17 -2.02
N PRO A 205 -4.61 31.34 -2.04
CA PRO A 205 -4.67 32.22 -0.89
C PRO A 205 -5.59 31.60 0.18
N GLY A 206 -5.01 31.17 1.29
CA GLY A 206 -5.73 30.77 2.51
C GLY A 206 -5.55 29.30 2.89
N PRO A 207 -5.14 29.01 4.15
CA PRO A 207 -4.80 27.64 4.59
C PRO A 207 -6.01 26.70 4.58
N LEU A 208 -7.23 27.21 4.78
CA LEU A 208 -8.44 26.39 4.85
C LEU A 208 -8.90 25.93 3.46
N LEU A 209 -8.83 26.81 2.45
CA LEU A 209 -9.16 26.46 1.07
C LEU A 209 -8.14 25.45 0.52
N GLY A 210 -6.84 25.70 0.78
CA GLY A 210 -5.77 24.75 0.45
C GLY A 210 -6.01 23.38 1.08
N ALA A 211 -6.32 23.33 2.37
CA ALA A 211 -6.60 22.07 3.08
C ALA A 211 -7.81 21.31 2.50
N LEU A 212 -8.91 22.00 2.18
CA LEU A 212 -10.11 21.38 1.60
C LEU A 212 -9.86 20.82 0.20
N VAL A 213 -9.18 21.59 -0.67
CA VAL A 213 -8.80 21.14 -2.01
C VAL A 213 -7.89 19.92 -1.93
N MET A 214 -6.95 19.93 -0.99
CA MET A 214 -6.05 18.79 -0.77
C MET A 214 -6.79 17.55 -0.25
N ALA A 215 -7.70 17.71 0.70
CA ALA A 215 -8.50 16.59 1.20
C ALA A 215 -9.35 15.99 0.06
N ALA A 216 -10.02 16.83 -0.73
CA ALA A 216 -10.79 16.40 -1.88
C ALA A 216 -9.92 15.69 -2.93
N ALA A 217 -8.72 16.22 -3.22
CA ALA A 217 -7.78 15.63 -4.16
C ALA A 217 -7.29 14.26 -3.69
N VAL A 218 -6.97 14.08 -2.40
CA VAL A 218 -6.56 12.78 -1.84
C VAL A 218 -7.71 11.77 -1.91
N VAL A 219 -8.92 12.18 -1.54
CA VAL A 219 -10.12 11.32 -1.61
C VAL A 219 -10.41 10.92 -3.06
N ALA A 220 -10.35 11.86 -4.00
CA ALA A 220 -10.54 11.57 -5.42
C ALA A 220 -9.43 10.64 -5.95
N ALA A 221 -8.16 10.92 -5.62
CA ALA A 221 -7.02 10.13 -6.08
C ALA A 221 -7.09 8.67 -5.60
N THR A 222 -7.66 8.44 -4.42
CA THR A 222 -7.84 7.10 -3.85
C THR A 222 -9.09 6.41 -4.39
N LEU A 223 -10.25 7.07 -4.45
CA LEU A 223 -11.52 6.44 -4.82
C LEU A 223 -11.69 6.23 -6.33
N VAL A 224 -11.20 7.15 -7.17
CA VAL A 224 -11.39 7.08 -8.63
C VAL A 224 -10.82 5.79 -9.23
N PRO A 225 -9.59 5.34 -8.89
CA PRO A 225 -9.06 4.07 -9.39
C PRO A 225 -9.94 2.86 -9.08
N PHE A 226 -10.45 2.76 -7.85
CA PHE A 226 -11.30 1.66 -7.44
C PHE A 226 -12.68 1.72 -8.08
N GLY A 227 -13.28 2.92 -8.17
CA GLY A 227 -14.56 3.13 -8.84
C GLY A 227 -14.51 2.75 -10.32
N LEU A 228 -13.46 3.16 -11.03
CA LEU A 228 -13.26 2.80 -12.44
C LEU A 228 -13.05 1.29 -12.63
N ALA A 229 -12.26 0.66 -11.74
CA ALA A 229 -12.03 -0.77 -11.79
C ALA A 229 -13.32 -1.57 -11.56
N LEU A 230 -14.10 -1.16 -10.56
CA LEU A 230 -15.39 -1.77 -10.23
C LEU A 230 -16.40 -1.60 -11.36
N ALA A 231 -16.56 -0.38 -11.88
CA ALA A 231 -17.48 -0.09 -12.98
C ALA A 231 -17.15 -0.92 -14.23
N ARG A 232 -15.86 -1.07 -14.54
CA ARG A 232 -15.42 -1.92 -15.64
C ARG A 232 -15.70 -3.40 -15.39
N ALA A 233 -15.36 -3.92 -14.22
CA ALA A 233 -15.58 -5.33 -13.87
C ALA A 233 -17.07 -5.68 -13.96
N VAL A 234 -17.95 -4.82 -13.42
CA VAL A 234 -19.41 -4.99 -13.51
C VAL A 234 -19.89 -4.96 -14.95
N GLY A 235 -19.35 -4.05 -15.78
CA GLY A 235 -19.68 -3.98 -17.21
C GLY A 235 -19.29 -5.23 -18.00
N GLU A 236 -18.13 -5.83 -17.68
CA GLU A 236 -17.66 -7.06 -18.33
C GLU A 236 -18.52 -8.27 -17.94
N VAL A 237 -18.90 -8.41 -16.66
CA VAL A 237 -19.79 -9.48 -16.19
C VAL A 237 -21.18 -9.36 -16.83
N ARG A 238 -21.76 -8.15 -16.89
CA ARG A 238 -23.07 -7.93 -17.53
C ARG A 238 -23.09 -8.29 -19.01
N ARG A 239 -22.00 -8.05 -19.74
CA ARG A 239 -21.86 -8.39 -21.17
C ARG A 239 -21.60 -9.89 -21.42
N GLY A 240 -21.03 -10.58 -20.44
CA GLY A 240 -20.77 -12.02 -20.46
C GLY A 240 -21.94 -12.90 -20.01
N GLY A 241 -23.06 -12.30 -19.56
CA GLY A 241 -24.28 -13.02 -19.19
C GLY A 241 -24.82 -13.90 -20.33
N PRO A 242 -25.57 -14.96 -20.00
CA PRO A 242 -25.87 -16.05 -20.92
C PRO A 242 -26.67 -15.58 -22.15
N ARG A 243 -25.96 -15.30 -23.24
CA ARG A 243 -26.50 -15.35 -24.60
C ARG A 243 -26.60 -16.84 -24.99
N GLY A 244 -27.65 -17.52 -24.52
CA GLY A 244 -27.82 -18.94 -24.86
C GLY A 244 -28.82 -19.73 -24.02
N GLY A 245 -29.97 -19.16 -23.71
CA GLY A 245 -31.15 -19.90 -23.23
C GLY A 245 -32.28 -19.94 -24.26
N GLY A 246 -31.96 -19.69 -25.54
CA GLY A 246 -32.93 -19.58 -26.62
C GLY A 246 -32.59 -20.51 -27.77
N ALA A 247 -32.55 -21.83 -27.53
CA ALA A 247 -32.68 -22.86 -28.57
C ALA A 247 -32.71 -24.28 -27.96
N SER A 248 -33.86 -24.73 -27.47
CA SER A 248 -34.36 -26.11 -27.70
C SER A 248 -35.80 -26.28 -27.20
N THR A 249 -36.73 -25.50 -27.75
CA THR A 249 -38.16 -25.85 -27.74
C THR A 249 -38.61 -25.99 -29.19
N ARG A 250 -38.01 -26.95 -29.90
CA ARG A 250 -38.57 -27.55 -31.12
C ARG A 250 -38.19 -29.02 -31.13
N ALA A 251 -39.22 -29.83 -31.41
CA ALA A 251 -39.24 -31.29 -31.53
C ALA A 251 -39.41 -32.06 -30.22
N GLN A 252 -40.65 -32.09 -29.73
CA GLN A 252 -41.44 -33.32 -29.71
C GLN A 252 -42.92 -32.97 -29.82
#